data_AF-A0AAU2UZ51-F1
#
_entry.id   AF-A0AAU2UZ51-F1
#
_cell.length_a   1.000
_cell.length_b   1.000
_cell.length_c   1.000
_cell.angle_alpha   90.00
_cell.angle_beta   90.00
_cell.angle_gamma   90.00
#
_symmetry.space_group_name_H-M   'P 1'
#
loop_
_entity.id
_entity.type
_entity.pdbx_description
1 polymer ?
#
loop_
_entity_poly.entity_id
_entity_poly.type
_entity_poly.pdbx_seq_one_letter_code
_entity_poly.pdbx_strand_id
1 'polypeptide(L)'
;MISYDTLFVVANAAVLPALFLLGAKLVHLLASRRIWLSPRGARPGVELTVLSMCVAVAAYVPGLWIGFSTEGSAEACVQALDNPMRDEGPAGELTVVESQFPLSRECRWGDGTRIDLVPLWLNVVIFAALAGVVIGLVLTVSRLVRGRPGNPTNTPSEGEQLK
;
A
#
# COMPACT_ATOMS: atom_id res chain seq x y z
N MET A 1 -8.08 -27.97 -18.25
CA MET A 1 -7.97 -26.50 -18.20
C MET A 1 -7.94 -26.11 -16.74
N ILE A 2 -6.89 -25.42 -16.29
CA ILE A 2 -6.83 -24.88 -14.92
C ILE A 2 -7.73 -23.65 -14.92
N SER A 3 -8.70 -23.56 -14.02
CA SER A 3 -9.60 -22.39 -13.93
C SER A 3 -8.79 -21.18 -13.46
N TYR A 4 -9.11 -19.99 -13.99
CA TYR A 4 -8.47 -18.75 -13.54
C TYR A 4 -8.61 -18.57 -12.02
N ASP A 5 -9.73 -19.01 -11.42
CA ASP A 5 -9.96 -19.03 -9.98
C ASP A 5 -8.91 -19.84 -9.23
N THR A 6 -8.56 -21.02 -9.76
CA THR A 6 -7.57 -21.90 -9.12
C THR A 6 -6.15 -21.32 -9.21
N LEU A 7 -5.78 -20.71 -10.34
CA LEU A 7 -4.50 -20.00 -10.47
C LEU A 7 -4.44 -18.77 -9.56
N PHE A 8 -5.55 -18.06 -9.41
CA PHE A 8 -5.66 -16.86 -8.60
C PHE A 8 -5.61 -17.17 -7.10
N VAL A 9 -6.34 -18.19 -6.63
CA VAL A 9 -6.27 -18.70 -5.26
C VAL A 9 -4.87 -19.20 -4.93
N VAL A 10 -4.23 -19.95 -5.85
CA VAL A 10 -2.86 -20.45 -5.64
C VAL A 10 -1.83 -19.32 -5.59
N ALA A 11 -1.95 -18.33 -6.48
CA ALA A 11 -1.06 -17.16 -6.46
C ALA A 11 -1.20 -16.37 -5.16
N ASN A 12 -2.41 -16.19 -4.64
CA ASN A 12 -2.64 -15.41 -3.42
C ASN A 12 -2.34 -16.18 -2.14
N ALA A 13 -2.57 -17.50 -2.15
CA ALA A 13 -2.09 -18.40 -1.10
C ALA A 13 -0.56 -18.41 -1.00
N ALA A 14 0.17 -18.02 -2.05
CA ALA A 14 1.62 -17.84 -2.01
C ALA A 14 2.03 -16.39 -1.69
N VAL A 15 1.33 -15.39 -2.22
CA VAL A 15 1.65 -13.96 -2.06
C VAL A 15 1.36 -13.47 -0.63
N LEU A 16 0.25 -13.88 -0.01
CA LEU A 16 -0.05 -13.50 1.37
C LEU A 16 1.01 -13.98 2.38
N PRO A 17 1.41 -15.26 2.40
CA PRO A 17 2.49 -15.70 3.27
C PRO A 17 3.84 -15.13 2.84
N ALA A 18 4.09 -14.84 1.55
CA ALA A 18 5.31 -14.14 1.14
C ALA A 18 5.37 -12.70 1.68
N LEU A 19 4.26 -11.96 1.62
CA LEU A 19 4.13 -10.62 2.21
C LEU A 19 4.24 -10.68 3.74
N PHE A 20 3.61 -11.67 4.37
CA PHE A 20 3.72 -11.89 5.81
C PHE A 20 5.16 -12.24 6.21
N LEU A 21 5.83 -13.11 5.46
CA LEU A 21 7.24 -13.48 5.70
C LEU A 21 8.18 -12.32 5.42
N LEU A 22 7.91 -11.49 4.41
CA LEU A 22 8.66 -10.26 4.14
C LEU A 22 8.45 -9.27 5.28
N GLY A 23 7.22 -9.06 5.73
CA GLY A 23 6.88 -8.24 6.89
C GLY A 23 7.54 -8.77 8.17
N ALA A 24 7.47 -10.07 8.42
CA ALA A 24 8.11 -10.74 9.55
C ALA A 24 9.64 -10.68 9.47
N LYS A 25 10.25 -10.82 8.29
CA LYS A 25 11.67 -10.58 8.06
C LYS A 25 12.02 -9.13 8.27
N LEU A 26 11.15 -8.19 7.87
CA LEU A 26 11.35 -6.77 8.08
C LEU A 26 11.35 -6.48 9.57
N VAL A 27 10.33 -6.93 10.29
CA VAL A 27 10.16 -6.83 11.73
C VAL A 27 11.28 -7.54 12.46
N HIS A 28 11.73 -8.71 12.00
CA HIS A 28 12.85 -9.44 12.58
C HIS A 28 14.19 -8.74 12.30
N LEU A 29 14.40 -8.18 11.11
CA LEU A 29 15.58 -7.36 10.80
C LEU A 29 15.58 -6.07 11.62
N LEU A 30 14.42 -5.48 11.82
CA LEU A 30 14.17 -4.34 12.70
C LEU A 30 14.44 -4.71 14.17
N ALA A 31 13.92 -5.85 14.64
CA ALA A 31 14.12 -6.32 16.02
C ALA A 31 15.55 -6.77 16.30
N SER A 32 16.18 -7.47 15.34
CA SER A 32 17.57 -7.94 15.43
C SER A 32 18.58 -6.79 15.23
N ARG A 33 18.27 -5.80 14.40
CA ARG A 33 18.98 -4.52 14.37
C ARG A 33 18.36 -3.57 15.37
N ARG A 34 18.59 -3.81 16.68
CA ARG A 34 18.28 -2.89 17.81
C ARG A 34 17.77 -1.51 17.37
N ILE A 35 16.47 -1.40 17.09
CA ILE A 35 15.81 -0.11 16.76
C ILE A 35 15.98 0.91 17.88
N TRP A 36 16.43 0.48 19.07
CA TRP A 36 16.54 1.35 20.23
C TRP A 36 17.94 1.83 20.60
N LEU A 37 19.04 1.25 20.12
CA LEU A 37 20.38 1.59 20.66
C LEU A 37 21.55 1.42 19.66
N SER A 38 21.41 1.86 18.41
CA SER A 38 22.60 2.43 17.74
C SER A 38 22.39 3.93 17.54
N PRO A 39 22.94 4.77 18.44
CA PRO A 39 22.91 6.22 18.32
C PRO A 39 23.59 6.77 17.05
N ARG A 40 24.17 5.91 16.21
CA ARG A 40 24.94 6.30 15.02
C ARG A 40 24.36 5.64 13.77
N GLY A 41 23.42 6.32 13.12
CA GLY A 41 23.24 6.18 11.67
C GLY A 41 21.97 5.49 11.13
N ALA A 42 20.96 5.18 11.95
CA ALA A 42 19.67 4.73 11.41
C ALA A 42 19.05 5.83 10.51
N ARG A 43 18.53 5.43 9.35
CA ARG A 43 17.89 6.31 8.35
C ARG A 43 16.36 6.21 8.54
N PRO A 44 15.75 6.95 9.49
CA PRO A 44 14.33 6.81 9.84
C PRO A 44 13.40 7.11 8.68
N GLY A 45 13.83 7.90 7.70
CA GLY A 45 13.07 8.11 6.47
C GLY A 45 12.89 6.83 5.66
N VAL A 46 13.92 5.97 5.58
CA VAL A 46 13.85 4.69 4.87
C VAL A 46 12.92 3.72 5.60
N GLU A 47 13.07 3.62 6.92
CA GLU A 47 12.22 2.74 7.75
C GLU A 47 10.74 3.12 7.65
N LEU A 48 10.42 4.41 7.78
CA LEU A 48 9.06 4.90 7.61
C LEU A 48 8.53 4.60 6.21
N THR A 49 9.32 4.87 5.16
CA THR A 49 8.93 4.60 3.77
C THR A 49 8.56 3.12 3.56
N VAL A 50 9.39 2.21 4.08
CA VAL A 50 9.17 0.77 3.90
C VAL A 50 7.96 0.29 4.69
N LEU A 51 7.82 0.70 5.96
CA LEU A 51 6.67 0.33 6.78
C LEU A 51 5.36 0.85 6.17
N SER A 52 5.35 2.11 5.75
CA SER A 52 4.21 2.71 5.08
C SER A 52 3.88 2.03 3.76
N MET A 53 4.88 1.67 2.96
CA MET A 53 4.66 0.91 1.72
C MET A 53 4.06 -0.48 2.01
N CYS A 54 4.54 -1.18 3.03
CA CYS A 54 3.96 -2.46 3.45
C CYS A 54 2.49 -2.32 3.86
N VAL A 55 2.15 -1.29 4.64
CA VAL A 55 0.75 -1.01 5.03
C VAL A 55 -0.11 -0.67 3.82
N ALA A 56 0.39 0.16 2.89
CA ALA A 56 -0.33 0.49 1.67
C ALA A 56 -0.66 -0.76 0.85
N VAL A 57 0.32 -1.64 0.63
CA VAL A 57 0.11 -2.91 -0.10
C VAL A 57 -0.85 -3.82 0.65
N ALA A 58 -0.70 -3.97 1.97
CA ALA A 58 -1.56 -4.82 2.78
C ALA A 58 -3.02 -4.32 2.83
N ALA A 59 -3.26 -3.02 2.75
CA ALA A 59 -4.61 -2.46 2.65
C ALA A 59 -5.17 -2.55 1.23
N TYR A 60 -4.35 -2.28 0.21
CA TYR A 60 -4.78 -2.21 -1.19
C TYR A 60 -5.11 -3.58 -1.79
N VAL A 61 -4.32 -4.61 -1.50
CA VAL A 61 -4.51 -5.95 -2.07
C VAL A 61 -5.86 -6.58 -1.72
N PRO A 62 -6.31 -6.61 -0.45
CA PRO A 62 -7.65 -7.08 -0.10
C PRO A 62 -8.76 -6.25 -0.72
N GLY A 63 -8.56 -4.94 -0.84
CA GLY A 63 -9.53 -4.07 -1.52
C GLY A 63 -9.68 -4.43 -3.00
N LEU A 64 -8.57 -4.65 -3.71
CA LEU A 64 -8.61 -5.13 -5.09
C LEU A 64 -9.26 -6.53 -5.19
N TRP A 65 -9.05 -7.38 -4.20
CA TRP A 65 -9.66 -8.71 -4.17
C TRP A 65 -11.19 -8.62 -4.12
N ILE A 66 -11.72 -7.86 -3.15
CA ILE A 66 -13.16 -7.62 -3.00
C ILE A 66 -13.73 -6.92 -4.25
N GLY A 67 -12.93 -6.04 -4.86
CA GLY A 67 -13.36 -5.21 -5.98
C GLY A 67 -13.22 -5.81 -7.38
N PHE A 68 -12.39 -6.83 -7.61
CA PHE A 68 -12.04 -7.22 -8.99
C PHE A 68 -11.92 -8.73 -9.23
N SER A 69 -12.01 -9.59 -8.20
CA SER A 69 -11.94 -11.04 -8.43
C SER A 69 -13.22 -11.65 -8.98
N THR A 70 -14.34 -10.95 -8.88
CA THR A 70 -15.59 -11.31 -9.55
C THR A 70 -15.66 -10.52 -10.85
N GLU A 71 -15.46 -11.18 -11.99
CA GLU A 71 -15.51 -10.61 -13.34
C GLU A 71 -16.85 -9.90 -13.58
N GLY A 72 -16.98 -8.63 -13.22
CA GLY A 72 -18.19 -7.82 -13.40
C GLY A 72 -19.49 -8.45 -12.86
N SER A 73 -19.42 -9.51 -12.04
CA SER A 73 -20.62 -10.30 -11.73
C SER A 73 -21.46 -9.54 -10.71
N ALA A 74 -22.71 -9.28 -11.11
CA ALA A 74 -23.78 -8.74 -10.26
C ALA A 74 -23.89 -9.45 -8.90
N GLU A 75 -23.39 -10.69 -8.82
CA GLU A 75 -23.38 -11.55 -7.64
C GLU A 75 -22.77 -10.88 -6.41
N ALA A 76 -21.67 -10.13 -6.55
CA ALA A 76 -21.05 -9.44 -5.42
C ALA A 76 -21.97 -8.33 -4.86
N CYS A 77 -22.65 -7.60 -5.76
CA CYS A 77 -23.63 -6.57 -5.40
C CYS A 77 -24.85 -7.17 -4.71
N VAL A 78 -25.35 -8.30 -5.23
CA VAL A 78 -26.52 -9.00 -4.67
C VAL A 78 -26.17 -9.65 -3.33
N GLN A 79 -24.97 -10.20 -3.18
CA GLN A 79 -24.49 -10.77 -1.91
C GLN A 79 -24.31 -9.71 -0.82
N ALA A 80 -23.85 -8.51 -1.18
CA ALA A 80 -23.66 -7.42 -0.23
C ALA A 80 -24.97 -6.82 0.31
N LEU A 81 -26.10 -7.04 -0.38
CA LEU A 81 -27.41 -6.58 0.06
C LEU A 81 -27.99 -7.35 1.26
N ASP A 82 -27.38 -8.49 1.65
CA ASP A 82 -27.90 -9.42 2.66
C ASP A 82 -29.39 -9.77 2.43
N ASN A 83 -29.81 -9.79 1.15
CA ASN A 83 -31.21 -10.00 0.79
C ASN A 83 -31.52 -11.50 0.77
N PRO A 84 -32.53 -11.98 1.53
CA PRO A 84 -32.90 -13.39 1.56
C PRO A 84 -33.39 -13.92 0.19
N MET A 85 -33.80 -13.06 -0.73
CA MET A 85 -34.08 -13.43 -2.13
C MET A 85 -32.85 -13.19 -3.00
N ARG A 86 -31.96 -14.19 -3.03
CA ARG A 86 -30.68 -14.18 -3.78
C ARG A 86 -30.82 -13.90 -5.28
N ASP A 87 -32.02 -14.04 -5.83
CA ASP A 87 -32.29 -13.90 -7.26
C ASP A 87 -32.99 -12.58 -7.63
N GLU A 88 -33.39 -11.77 -6.64
CA GLU A 88 -34.10 -10.50 -6.85
C GLU A 88 -33.35 -9.34 -6.17
N GLY A 89 -32.48 -8.68 -6.93
CA GLY A 89 -31.94 -7.38 -6.56
C GLY A 89 -33.02 -6.27 -6.64
N PRO A 90 -32.71 -5.05 -6.15
CA PRO A 90 -33.55 -3.88 -6.36
C PRO A 90 -33.97 -3.71 -7.82
N ALA A 91 -35.15 -3.16 -8.05
CA ALA A 91 -35.71 -3.03 -9.39
C ALA A 91 -34.83 -2.16 -10.31
N GLY A 92 -34.59 -2.64 -11.53
CA GLY A 92 -33.87 -1.90 -12.57
C GLY A 92 -32.55 -2.55 -13.00
N GLU A 93 -31.93 -1.96 -14.01
CA GLU A 93 -30.64 -2.42 -14.53
C GLU A 93 -29.52 -2.16 -13.51
N LEU A 94 -28.75 -3.18 -13.17
CA LEU A 94 -27.57 -3.05 -12.32
C LEU A 94 -26.40 -2.55 -13.16
N THR A 95 -25.78 -1.47 -12.73
CA THR A 95 -24.53 -0.96 -13.29
C THR A 95 -23.45 -0.99 -12.22
N VAL A 96 -22.28 -1.55 -12.57
CA VAL A 96 -21.12 -1.60 -11.69
C VAL A 96 -20.13 -0.55 -12.15
N VAL A 97 -19.77 0.37 -11.25
CA VAL A 97 -18.78 1.43 -11.52
C VAL A 97 -17.56 1.16 -10.67
N GLU A 98 -16.41 1.00 -11.34
CA GLU A 98 -15.14 0.68 -10.70
C GLU A 98 -14.18 1.86 -10.78
N SER A 99 -13.49 2.14 -9.68
CA SER A 99 -12.41 3.12 -9.58
C SER A 99 -11.21 2.47 -8.90
N GLN A 100 -10.02 2.64 -9.50
CA GLN A 100 -8.78 2.11 -8.96
C GLN A 100 -8.15 3.04 -7.92
N PHE A 101 -8.43 4.35 -7.99
CA PHE A 101 -7.89 5.31 -7.03
C PHE A 101 -8.78 6.58 -6.89
N PRO A 102 -9.42 6.81 -5.72
CA PRO A 102 -9.52 5.91 -4.58
C PRO A 102 -10.19 4.59 -5.00
N LEU A 103 -9.90 3.52 -4.26
CA LEU A 103 -10.45 2.22 -4.56
C LEU A 103 -11.96 2.25 -4.23
N SER A 104 -12.80 2.04 -5.23
CA SER A 104 -14.25 2.03 -5.07
C SER A 104 -14.87 1.08 -6.09
N ARG A 105 -15.89 0.36 -5.65
CA ARG A 105 -16.71 -0.46 -6.53
C ARG A 105 -18.16 -0.26 -6.14
N GLU A 106 -18.81 0.62 -6.89
CA GLU A 106 -20.16 1.05 -6.61
C GLU A 106 -21.15 0.27 -7.47
N CYS A 107 -22.10 -0.39 -6.80
CA CYS A 107 -23.26 -1.00 -7.40
C CYS A 107 -24.36 0.05 -7.46
N ARG A 108 -24.84 0.36 -8.67
CA ARG A 108 -25.93 1.32 -8.89
C ARG A 108 -27.11 0.62 -9.57
N TRP A 109 -28.27 0.70 -8.95
CA TRP A 109 -29.52 0.17 -9.49
C TRP A 109 -30.35 1.28 -10.14
N GLY A 110 -31.25 0.89 -11.06
CA GLY A 110 -32.12 1.81 -11.79
C GLY A 110 -33.11 2.59 -10.90
N ASP A 111 -33.42 2.08 -9.70
CA ASP A 111 -34.22 2.74 -8.67
C ASP A 111 -33.47 3.85 -7.92
N GLY A 112 -32.16 4.00 -8.15
CA GLY A 112 -31.29 4.96 -7.49
C GLY A 112 -30.58 4.42 -6.25
N THR A 113 -30.77 3.15 -5.88
CA THR A 113 -30.02 2.48 -4.80
C THR A 113 -28.53 2.43 -5.17
N ARG A 114 -27.66 2.71 -4.20
CA ARG A 114 -26.19 2.71 -4.37
C ARG A 114 -25.50 2.07 -3.18
N ILE A 115 -24.57 1.16 -3.45
CA ILE A 115 -23.77 0.48 -2.42
C ILE A 115 -22.33 0.45 -2.89
N ASP A 116 -21.39 0.91 -2.05
CA ASP A 116 -19.97 0.70 -2.28
C ASP A 116 -19.52 -0.58 -1.57
N LEU A 117 -18.94 -1.50 -2.35
CA LEU A 117 -18.40 -2.76 -1.84
C LEU A 117 -17.09 -2.56 -1.09
N VAL A 118 -16.38 -1.45 -1.35
CA VAL A 118 -15.11 -1.14 -0.70
C VAL A 118 -15.35 -0.28 0.55
N PRO A 119 -14.98 -0.77 1.75
CA PRO A 119 -15.17 0.01 2.96
C PRO A 119 -14.35 1.31 2.95
N LEU A 120 -14.97 2.43 3.36
CA LEU A 120 -14.34 3.75 3.39
C LEU A 120 -13.01 3.77 4.18
N TRP A 121 -12.94 3.04 5.30
CA TRP A 121 -11.75 3.00 6.16
C TRP A 121 -10.51 2.46 5.43
N LEU A 122 -10.69 1.62 4.42
CA LEU A 122 -9.60 1.02 3.64
C LEU A 122 -8.89 2.10 2.81
N ASN A 123 -9.65 3.00 2.19
CA ASN A 123 -9.11 4.19 1.52
C ASN A 123 -8.39 5.13 2.50
N VAL A 124 -8.94 5.35 3.71
CA VAL A 124 -8.27 6.17 4.74
C VAL A 124 -6.90 5.59 5.10
N VAL A 125 -6.80 4.26 5.27
CA VAL A 125 -5.53 3.58 5.55
C VAL A 125 -4.55 3.71 4.37
N ILE A 126 -5.02 3.54 3.12
CA ILE A 126 -4.17 3.72 1.93
C ILE A 126 -3.62 5.14 1.87
N PHE A 127 -4.46 6.17 2.04
CA PHE A 127 -4.03 7.57 2.01
C PHE A 127 -3.02 7.88 3.13
N ALA A 128 -3.28 7.40 4.35
CA ALA A 128 -2.35 7.57 5.47
C ALA A 128 -0.99 6.88 5.21
N ALA A 129 -1.02 5.69 4.63
CA ALA A 129 0.18 4.96 4.24
C ALA A 129 0.96 5.69 3.14
N LEU A 130 0.29 6.18 2.09
CA LEU A 130 0.93 6.99 1.04
C LEU A 130 1.55 8.28 1.60
N ALA A 131 0.87 8.95 2.54
CA ALA A 131 1.43 10.10 3.23
C ALA A 131 2.71 9.74 3.98
N GLY A 132 2.73 8.59 4.68
CA GLY A 132 3.92 8.07 5.36
C GLY A 132 5.09 7.80 4.40
N VAL A 133 4.83 7.26 3.20
CA VAL A 133 5.83 7.11 2.12
C VAL A 133 6.42 8.46 1.72
N VAL A 134 5.58 9.46 1.46
CA VAL A 134 6.04 10.81 1.08
C VAL A 134 6.88 11.43 2.19
N ILE A 135 6.44 11.35 3.45
CA ILE A 135 7.19 11.88 4.60
C ILE A 135 8.55 11.16 4.73
N GLY A 136 8.56 9.83 4.62
CA GLY A 136 9.79 9.04 4.70
C GLY A 136 10.80 9.40 3.59
N LEU A 137 10.32 9.62 2.37
CA LEU A 137 11.14 10.09 1.25
C LEU A 137 11.70 11.49 1.51
N VAL A 138 10.87 12.43 1.93
CA VAL A 138 11.29 13.81 2.25
C VAL A 138 12.37 13.81 3.33
N LEU A 139 12.20 13.02 4.40
CA LEU A 139 13.21 12.89 5.46
C LEU A 139 14.52 12.31 4.94
N THR A 140 14.44 11.32 4.04
CA THR A 140 15.62 10.69 3.43
C THR A 140 16.38 11.68 2.55
N VAL A 141 15.69 12.37 1.64
CA VAL A 141 16.27 13.39 0.76
C VAL A 141 16.83 14.55 1.56
N SER A 142 16.09 15.06 2.54
CA SER A 142 16.54 16.18 3.38
C SER A 142 17.84 15.87 4.11
N ARG A 143 18.01 14.63 4.57
CA ARG A 143 19.26 14.17 5.19
C ARG A 143 20.40 14.02 4.19
N LEU A 144 20.13 13.54 2.97
CA LEU A 144 21.14 13.46 1.91
C LEU A 144 21.62 14.86 1.50
N VAL A 145 20.71 15.82 1.38
CA VAL A 145 21.04 17.21 1.03
C VAL A 145 21.84 17.90 2.14
N ARG A 146 21.40 17.76 3.41
CA ARG A 146 22.09 18.37 4.57
C ARG A 146 23.39 17.67 4.94
N GLY A 147 23.50 16.37 4.68
CA GLY A 147 24.65 15.53 4.98
C GLY A 147 25.74 15.55 3.92
N ARG A 148 25.65 16.44 2.92
CA ARG A 148 26.74 16.74 2.00
C ARG A 148 27.57 17.85 2.64
N PRO A 149 28.58 17.54 3.48
CA PRO A 149 29.52 18.57 3.90
C PRO A 149 30.10 19.14 2.62
N GLY A 150 30.02 20.47 2.47
CA GLY A 150 30.87 21.14 1.52
C GLY A 150 32.27 20.58 1.70
N ASN A 151 32.88 20.13 0.62
CA ASN A 151 34.28 19.82 0.57
C ASN A 151 34.98 21.16 0.30
N PRO A 152 35.31 22.00 1.30
CA PRO A 152 36.23 23.09 1.06
C PRO A 152 37.55 22.42 0.71
N THR A 153 37.85 22.47 -0.57
CA THR A 153 39.14 22.17 -1.17
C THR A 153 40.13 23.23 -0.64
N ASN A 154 40.48 23.12 0.64
CA ASN A 154 41.62 23.82 1.20
C ASN A 154 42.81 22.89 0.98
N THR A 155 43.25 22.78 -0.27
CA THR A 155 44.63 22.42 -0.58
C THR A 155 45.52 23.48 0.08
N PRO A 156 46.36 23.14 1.06
CA PRO A 156 47.39 24.06 1.50
C PRO A 156 48.36 24.20 0.31
N SER A 157 48.46 25.41 -0.24
CA SER A 157 49.52 25.75 -1.18
C SER A 157 50.85 25.61 -0.44
N GLU A 158 51.48 24.44 -0.62
CA GLU A 158 52.90 24.19 -0.43
C GLU A 158 53.67 25.22 -1.29
N GLY A 159 53.97 26.39 -0.73
CA GLY A 159 54.63 27.43 -1.52
C GLY A 159 55.12 28.66 -0.77
N GLU A 160 54.76 28.83 0.50
CA GLU A 160 55.19 30.00 1.28
C GLU A 160 55.76 29.51 2.61
N GLN A 161 57.09 29.50 2.74
CA GLN A 161 57.92 29.55 3.97
C GLN A 161 59.39 29.16 3.66
N LEU A 162 59.90 29.52 2.47
CA LEU A 162 61.36 29.59 2.22
C LEU A 162 61.66 31.00 1.68
N LYS A 163 61.71 31.98 2.59
CA LYS A 163 62.45 33.22 2.39
C LYS A 163 62.79 33.90 3.71
#